data_AF-A0A5C3NSJ6-F1
#
_entry.id   AF-A0A5C3NSJ6-F1
#
_cell.length_a   1.000
_cell.length_b   1.000
_cell.length_c   1.000
_cell.angle_alpha   90.00
_cell.angle_beta   90.00
_cell.angle_gamma   90.00
#
_symmetry.space_group_name_H-M   'P 1'
#
loop_
_entity.id
_entity.type
_entity.pdbx_description
1 polymer ?
#
loop_
_entity_poly.entity_id
_entity_poly.type
_entity_poly.pdbx_seq_one_letter_code
_entity_poly.pdbx_strand_id
1 'polypeptide(L)'
;MVRPTWTTDEQAAWLSERKKAFADAQASSTTRAFLSAVTEAFLAKWPLADPTVEELADAGNKVEVAKDNKRTKLRNQLEWWFRNRARANASGRTNASTAVLNLTRRRTQPLHPYQ
;
A
#
# COMPACT_ATOMS: atom_id res chain seq x y z
N MET A 1 10.47 -4.52 -18.17
CA MET A 1 8.99 -4.51 -18.18
C MET A 1 8.53 -3.43 -17.21
N VAL A 2 7.86 -2.38 -17.69
CA VAL A 2 7.25 -1.36 -16.82
C VAL A 2 6.03 -2.02 -16.19
N ARG A 3 6.00 -2.12 -14.86
CA ARG A 3 4.83 -2.65 -14.16
C ARG A 3 3.68 -1.65 -14.31
N PRO A 4 2.46 -2.07 -14.69
CA PRO A 4 1.32 -1.17 -14.71
C PRO A 4 1.13 -0.62 -13.29
N THR A 5 1.22 0.69 -13.17
CA THR A 5 0.98 1.39 -11.91
C THR A 5 -0.43 1.94 -11.94
N TRP A 6 -1.12 1.80 -10.80
CA TRP A 6 -2.50 2.29 -10.66
C TRP A 6 -2.57 3.83 -10.66
N THR A 7 -1.50 4.50 -10.24
CA THR A 7 -1.39 5.96 -10.18
C THR A 7 -0.72 6.51 -11.44
N THR A 8 -1.20 7.65 -11.96
CA THR A 8 -0.43 8.45 -12.93
C THR A 8 0.85 8.99 -12.27
N ASP A 9 1.85 9.40 -13.08
CA ASP A 9 3.11 9.95 -12.56
C ASP A 9 2.87 11.18 -11.65
N GLU A 10 1.90 12.02 -11.98
CA GLU A 10 1.53 13.19 -11.18
C GLU A 10 0.93 12.79 -9.82
N GLN A 11 0.02 11.81 -9.80
CA GLN A 11 -0.54 11.27 -8.56
C GLN A 11 0.55 10.60 -7.70
N ALA A 12 1.47 9.88 -8.34
CA ALA A 12 2.58 9.23 -7.65
C ALA A 12 3.55 10.24 -7.03
N ALA A 13 3.84 11.35 -7.72
CA ALA A 13 4.65 12.45 -7.19
C ALA A 13 3.97 13.08 -5.96
N TRP A 14 2.68 13.42 -6.07
CA TRP A 14 1.91 14.02 -4.99
C TRP A 14 1.81 13.14 -3.73
N LEU A 15 1.63 11.83 -3.92
CA LEU A 15 1.66 10.86 -2.82
C LEU A 15 3.07 10.69 -2.24
N SER A 16 4.11 10.85 -3.06
CA SER A 16 5.50 10.72 -2.61
C SER A 16 5.91 11.83 -1.66
N GLU A 17 5.45 13.07 -1.89
CA GLU A 17 5.65 14.19 -0.97
C GLU A 17 5.08 13.92 0.43
N ARG A 18 4.01 13.11 0.50
CA ARG A 18 3.28 12.80 1.75
C ARG A 18 3.80 11.57 2.47
N LYS A 19 4.82 10.87 1.95
CA LYS A 19 5.40 9.68 2.59
C LYS A 19 5.97 9.97 3.98
N LYS A 20 6.61 11.14 4.16
CA LYS A 20 7.17 11.53 5.46
C LYS A 20 6.07 11.67 6.52
N ALA A 21 4.96 12.31 6.16
CA ALA A 21 3.80 12.45 7.04
C ALA A 21 3.12 11.09 7.33
N PHE A 22 3.11 10.17 6.36
CA PHE A 22 2.65 8.80 6.60
C PHE A 22 3.54 8.05 7.61
N ALA A 23 4.87 8.17 7.51
CA ALA A 23 5.79 7.54 8.45
C ALA A 23 5.61 8.08 9.88
N ASP A 24 5.40 9.39 10.03
CA ASP A 24 5.08 10.03 11.31
C ASP A 24 3.73 9.56 11.87
N ALA A 25 2.71 9.44 11.01
CA ALA A 25 1.40 8.90 11.38
C ALA A 25 1.45 7.39 11.73
N GLN A 26 2.41 6.64 11.20
CA GLN A 26 2.66 5.26 11.63
C GLN A 26 3.31 5.21 13.01
N ALA A 27 4.30 6.06 13.27
CA ALA A 27 4.97 6.14 14.56
C ALA A 27 4.01 6.56 15.69
N SER A 28 3.09 7.49 15.39
CA SER A 28 2.07 7.98 16.34
C SER A 28 0.79 7.13 16.39
N SER A 29 0.70 6.03 15.62
CA SER A 29 -0.52 5.21 15.51
C SER A 29 -1.77 5.97 15.01
N THR A 30 -1.60 7.12 14.37
CA THR A 30 -2.68 7.97 13.82
C THR A 30 -2.95 7.74 12.32
N THR A 31 -2.48 6.61 11.78
CA THR A 31 -2.52 6.31 10.34
C THR A 31 -3.93 6.37 9.74
N ARG A 32 -4.96 5.98 10.51
CA ARG A 32 -6.36 6.01 10.05
C ARG A 32 -6.84 7.45 9.76
N ALA A 33 -6.48 8.40 10.62
CA ALA A 33 -6.84 9.80 10.49
C ALA A 33 -6.07 10.44 9.31
N PHE A 34 -4.79 10.14 9.20
CA PHE A 34 -3.96 10.55 8.05
C PHE A 34 -4.55 10.06 6.73
N LEU A 35 -4.90 8.77 6.63
CA LEU A 35 -5.47 8.21 5.40
C LEU A 35 -6.82 8.84 5.04
N SER A 36 -7.64 9.18 6.04
CA SER A 36 -8.89 9.91 5.80
C SER A 36 -8.61 11.28 5.17
N ALA A 37 -7.76 12.09 5.82
CA ALA A 37 -7.41 13.42 5.35
C ALA A 37 -6.73 13.40 3.97
N VAL A 38 -5.85 12.43 3.71
CA VAL A 38 -5.20 12.27 2.41
C VAL A 38 -6.19 11.84 1.33
N THR A 39 -7.15 10.96 1.66
CA THR A 39 -8.18 10.54 0.70
C THR A 39 -9.06 11.73 0.31
N GLU A 40 -9.47 12.55 1.27
CA GLU A 40 -10.24 13.78 1.00
C GLU A 40 -9.45 14.78 0.15
N ALA A 41 -8.18 15.03 0.50
CA ALA A 41 -7.31 15.91 -0.28
C ALA A 41 -7.02 15.35 -1.69
N PHE A 42 -6.93 14.03 -1.83
CA PHE A 42 -6.75 13.38 -3.13
C PHE A 42 -8.01 13.54 -3.99
N LEU A 43 -9.20 13.34 -3.42
CA LEU A 43 -10.47 13.50 -4.11
C LEU A 43 -10.77 14.94 -4.51
N ALA A 44 -10.31 15.91 -3.73
CA ALA A 44 -10.42 17.33 -4.07
C ALA A 44 -9.60 17.68 -5.32
N LYS A 45 -8.46 16.98 -5.52
CA LYS A 45 -7.56 17.21 -6.66
C LYS A 45 -7.90 16.35 -7.88
N TRP A 46 -8.32 15.12 -7.64
CA TRP A 46 -8.76 14.15 -8.64
C TRP A 46 -10.13 13.61 -8.27
N PRO A 47 -11.22 14.27 -8.73
CA PRO A 47 -12.56 13.81 -8.44
C PRO A 47 -12.78 12.41 -9.03
N LEU A 48 -13.41 11.53 -8.24
CA LEU A 48 -13.83 10.22 -8.73
C LEU A 48 -14.90 10.41 -9.81
N ALA A 49 -14.71 9.76 -10.95
CA ALA A 49 -15.75 9.65 -11.96
C ALA A 49 -17.00 8.94 -11.40
N ASP A 50 -18.16 9.27 -11.95
CA ASP A 50 -19.44 8.65 -11.59
C ASP A 50 -19.37 7.11 -11.65
N PRO A 51 -20.12 6.41 -10.77
CA PRO A 51 -20.15 4.95 -10.74
C PRO A 51 -20.57 4.38 -12.10
N THR A 52 -19.81 3.39 -12.60
CA THR A 52 -20.16 2.72 -13.86
C THR A 52 -21.38 1.83 -13.65
N VAL A 53 -22.03 1.42 -14.74
CA VAL A 53 -23.23 0.55 -14.71
C VAL A 53 -22.95 -0.76 -13.96
N GLU A 54 -21.73 -1.29 -14.06
CA GLU A 54 -21.29 -2.50 -13.34
C GLU A 54 -21.18 -2.27 -11.83
N GLU A 55 -20.67 -1.11 -11.41
CA GLU A 55 -20.56 -0.75 -9.99
C GLU A 55 -21.91 -0.39 -9.37
N LEU A 56 -22.83 0.13 -10.18
CA LEU A 56 -24.23 0.32 -9.78
C LEU A 56 -24.94 -1.02 -9.60
N ALA A 57 -24.71 -1.98 -10.50
CA ALA A 57 -25.27 -3.33 -10.38
C ALA A 57 -24.78 -4.03 -9.10
N ASP A 58 -23.48 -3.96 -8.81
CA ASP A 58 -22.86 -4.49 -7.58
C ASP A 58 -23.41 -3.82 -6.31
N ALA A 59 -23.72 -2.53 -6.37
CA ALA A 59 -24.31 -1.77 -5.28
C ALA A 59 -25.85 -1.89 -5.18
N GLY A 60 -26.49 -2.76 -5.96
CA GLY A 60 -27.94 -2.93 -5.96
C GLY A 60 -28.70 -1.68 -6.46
N ASN A 61 -28.16 -1.01 -7.46
CA ASN A 61 -28.65 0.24 -8.08
C ASN A 61 -28.74 1.45 -7.11
N LYS A 62 -28.06 1.37 -5.96
CA LYS A 62 -27.97 2.49 -5.01
C LYS A 62 -26.73 3.33 -5.32
N VAL A 63 -26.94 4.48 -5.93
CA VAL A 63 -25.88 5.42 -6.35
C VAL A 63 -24.96 5.81 -5.18
N GLU A 64 -25.53 6.08 -4.01
CA GLU A 64 -24.75 6.48 -2.82
C GLU A 64 -23.85 5.36 -2.30
N VAL A 65 -24.34 4.11 -2.34
CA VAL A 65 -23.56 2.92 -1.94
C VAL A 65 -22.44 2.66 -2.95
N ALA A 66 -22.69 2.84 -4.24
CA ALA A 66 -21.66 2.70 -5.27
C ALA A 66 -20.54 3.76 -5.10
N LYS A 67 -20.91 5.00 -4.77
CA LYS A 67 -19.95 6.08 -4.47
C LYS A 67 -19.13 5.80 -3.21
N ASP A 68 -19.76 5.31 -2.15
CA ASP A 68 -19.05 4.93 -0.92
C ASP A 68 -18.07 3.76 -1.15
N ASN A 69 -18.52 2.73 -1.88
CA ASN A 69 -17.67 1.60 -2.28
C ASN A 69 -16.45 2.07 -3.08
N LYS A 70 -16.62 3.02 -4.02
CA LYS A 70 -15.50 3.65 -4.75
C LYS A 70 -14.53 4.36 -3.82
N ARG A 71 -15.03 5.17 -2.89
CA ARG A 71 -14.20 5.89 -1.91
C ARG A 71 -13.41 4.91 -1.02
N THR A 72 -14.05 3.84 -0.58
CA THR A 72 -13.41 2.79 0.21
C THR A 72 -12.35 2.04 -0.59
N LYS A 73 -12.62 1.69 -1.86
CA LYS A 73 -11.62 1.10 -2.77
C LYS A 73 -10.41 2.03 -2.93
N LEU A 74 -10.64 3.32 -3.18
CA LEU A 74 -9.60 4.33 -3.32
C LEU A 74 -8.74 4.42 -2.05
N ARG A 75 -9.38 4.51 -0.88
CA ARG A 75 -8.70 4.53 0.42
C ARG A 75 -7.79 3.31 0.60
N ASN A 76 -8.29 2.11 0.28
CA ASN A 76 -7.52 0.88 0.38
C ASN A 76 -6.33 0.87 -0.58
N GLN A 77 -6.51 1.38 -1.81
CA GLN A 77 -5.42 1.51 -2.78
C GLN A 77 -4.35 2.49 -2.30
N LEU A 78 -4.74 3.64 -1.74
CA LEU A 78 -3.84 4.61 -1.13
C LEU A 78 -3.07 4.01 0.05
N GLU A 79 -3.77 3.33 0.97
CA GLU A 79 -3.15 2.65 2.09
C GLU A 79 -2.12 1.61 1.63
N TRP A 80 -2.51 0.77 0.67
CA TRP A 80 -1.63 -0.24 0.12
C TRP A 80 -0.42 0.39 -0.58
N TRP A 81 -0.62 1.46 -1.34
CA TRP A 81 0.45 2.22 -1.98
C TRP A 81 1.44 2.76 -0.95
N PHE A 82 0.97 3.42 0.12
CA PHE A 82 1.83 3.96 1.18
C PHE A 82 2.58 2.85 1.91
N ARG A 83 1.89 1.78 2.32
CA ARG A 83 2.52 0.63 2.99
C ARG A 83 3.56 -0.05 2.11
N ASN A 84 3.27 -0.24 0.83
CA ASN A 84 4.21 -0.87 -0.09
C ASN A 84 5.43 0.04 -0.33
N ARG A 85 5.24 1.37 -0.37
CA ARG A 85 6.32 2.36 -0.58
C ARG A 85 7.05 2.85 0.67
N ALA A 86 6.52 2.58 1.86
CA ALA A 86 7.16 2.86 3.15
C ALA A 86 8.08 1.72 3.63
N ARG A 87 7.97 0.53 3.03
CA ARG A 87 8.91 -0.58 3.30
C ARG A 87 10.31 -0.19 2.81
N ALA A 88 11.32 -0.49 3.62
CA ALA A 88 12.74 -0.22 3.32
C ALA A 88 13.21 -0.72 1.94
N ASN A 89 12.51 -1.70 1.35
CA ASN A 89 12.83 -2.29 0.04
C ASN A 89 12.12 -1.60 -1.14
N ALA A 90 11.32 -0.56 -0.93
CA ALA A 90 10.44 -0.02 -1.96
C ALA A 90 11.11 0.95 -2.96
N SER A 91 12.31 1.42 -2.65
CA SER A 91 13.13 2.27 -3.52
C SER A 91 14.41 1.59 -4.00
N GLY A 92 14.54 0.27 -3.82
CA GLY A 92 15.69 -0.50 -4.29
C GLY A 92 15.48 -1.02 -5.71
N ARG A 93 15.79 -0.22 -6.73
CA ARG A 93 16.28 -0.79 -8.01
C ARG A 93 17.73 -1.20 -7.79
N THR A 94 17.96 -2.19 -6.96
CA THR A 94 19.28 -2.79 -6.78
C THR A 94 19.09 -4.19 -6.23
N ASN A 95 19.93 -5.10 -6.72
CA ASN A 95 20.28 -6.39 -6.14
C ASN A 95 20.81 -6.21 -4.70
N ALA A 96 20.03 -5.63 -3.79
CA ALA A 96 20.27 -5.76 -2.38
C ALA A 96 19.66 -7.11 -2.01
N SER A 97 20.49 -8.14 -2.17
CA SER A 97 20.44 -9.38 -1.43
C SER A 97 19.61 -9.17 -0.18
N THR A 98 18.42 -9.77 -0.16
CA THR A 98 17.76 -10.12 1.08
C THR A 98 18.90 -10.62 1.95
N ALA A 99 19.22 -9.92 3.04
CA ALA A 99 20.01 -10.50 4.10
C ALA A 99 19.11 -11.62 4.62
N VAL A 100 19.10 -12.74 3.90
CA VAL A 100 18.56 -14.01 4.34
C VAL A 100 19.42 -14.26 5.57
N LEU A 101 18.83 -13.99 6.73
CA LEU A 101 19.40 -14.45 7.98
C LEU A 101 19.69 -15.93 7.72
N ASN A 102 20.97 -16.30 7.69
CA ASN A 102 21.38 -17.62 7.25
C ASN A 102 20.93 -18.59 8.35
N LEU A 103 19.67 -19.04 8.26
CA LEU A 103 19.01 -19.92 9.24
C LEU A 103 19.50 -21.36 9.12
N THR A 104 20.61 -21.58 8.41
CA THR A 104 21.41 -22.78 8.56
C THR A 104 21.97 -22.80 9.99
N ARG A 105 21.18 -23.33 10.92
CA ARG A 105 21.75 -23.95 12.12
C ARG A 105 22.75 -24.98 11.60
N ARG A 106 24.05 -24.69 11.66
CA ARG A 106 25.08 -25.73 11.61
C ARG A 106 24.81 -26.66 12.77
N ARG A 107 24.06 -27.73 12.52
CA ARG A 107 24.02 -28.89 13.40
C ARG A 107 25.36 -29.58 13.28
N THR A 108 26.35 -29.16 14.05
CA THR A 108 27.43 -30.05 14.46
C THR A 108 26.89 -30.91 15.60
N GLN A 109 26.12 -31.94 15.24
CA GLN A 109 25.90 -33.08 16.11
C GLN A 109 27.15 -33.97 15.97
N PRO A 110 27.99 -34.14 17.00
CA PRO A 110 28.93 -35.25 16.98
C PRO A 110 28.14 -36.55 17.06
N LEU A 111 28.28 -37.42 16.05
CA LEU A 111 27.83 -38.81 16.17
C LEU A 111 28.63 -39.44 17.31
N HIS A 112 27.98 -39.71 18.44
CA HIS A 112 28.56 -40.57 19.46
C HIS A 112 28.51 -42.02 18.95
N PRO A 113 29.64 -42.74 18.92
CA PRO A 113 29.62 -44.17 18.63
C PRO A 113 28.93 -44.92 19.77
N TYR A 114 28.06 -45.84 19.38
CA TYR A 114 27.35 -46.77 20.25
C TYR A 114 28.36 -47.59 21.07
N GLN A 115 28.23 -47.57 22.39
CA GLN A 115 28.73 -48.59 23.31
C GLN A 115 27.65 -48.92 24.33
#